data_AF-A0A7F5R8J6-F1
#
_entry.id   AF-A0A7F5R8J6-F1
#
_cell.length_a   1.000
_cell.length_b   1.000
_cell.length_c   1.000
_cell.angle_alpha   90.00
_cell.angle_beta   90.00
_cell.angle_gamma   90.00
#
_symmetry.space_group_name_H-M   'P 1'
#
loop_
_entity.id
_entity.type
_entity.pdbx_description
1 polymer ?
#
loop_
_entity_poly.entity_id
_entity_poly.type
_entity_poly.pdbx_seq_one_letter_code
_entity_poly.pdbx_strand_id
1 'polypeptide(L)'
;MGRKIPGRKHRGVRDPEKQREQRLLRIKDKINAPPLNPDDQEIPKSLQELMQLKEKAQRKSKDKQNNKDAKPNFKPIMNLPNGVIYNFNSPRTFFDPKEKPAPIFMQEKGESDSSFIYRMNKVCESIIQETEFENKYSVKVHRSRQTGEVIKVTKRPKDELEELVKNAKKEVRKGKKKSKITNEPRLTKSQKRRKKLLQKKQQKQNNKELDSDRLNQKDTIKFGEIVHQPPTDFTHFVLLQTKFSKSGKGIMNGIKVLTPAIYTFRNCKV
;
A
#
# COMPACT_ATOMS: atom_id res chain seq x y z
N MET A 1 53.14 4.99 -0.85
CA MET A 1 52.79 5.84 0.32
C MET A 1 51.28 5.81 0.53
N GLY A 2 50.79 5.10 1.55
CA GLY A 2 49.35 4.92 1.78
C GLY A 2 48.67 6.20 2.26
N ARG A 3 47.43 6.46 1.80
CA ARG A 3 46.60 7.59 2.27
C ARG A 3 46.18 7.35 3.73
N LYS A 4 46.43 8.31 4.63
CA LYS A 4 45.97 8.25 6.03
C LYS A 4 44.44 8.27 6.09
N ILE A 5 43.85 7.28 6.75
CA ILE A 5 42.40 7.22 7.02
C ILE A 5 42.09 8.28 8.07
N PRO A 6 41.14 9.20 7.83
CA PRO A 6 40.79 10.23 8.82
C PRO A 6 40.14 9.59 10.05
N GLY A 7 40.58 10.00 11.24
CA GLY A 7 40.04 9.53 12.52
C GLY A 7 38.58 9.95 12.75
N ARG A 8 37.86 9.17 13.54
CA ARG A 8 36.47 9.48 13.95
C ARG A 8 36.43 10.76 14.79
N LYS A 9 35.69 11.77 14.34
CA LYS A 9 35.48 13.02 15.09
C LYS A 9 34.49 12.79 16.23
N HIS A 10 34.74 13.42 17.39
CA HIS A 10 33.82 13.42 18.52
C HIS A 10 32.52 14.16 18.15
N ARG A 11 31.36 13.56 18.46
CA ARG A 11 30.05 14.19 18.31
C ARG A 11 29.52 14.59 19.68
N GLY A 12 29.34 15.88 19.90
CA GLY A 12 28.91 16.44 21.17
C GLY A 12 29.86 17.52 21.68
N VAL A 13 29.55 18.06 22.85
CA VAL A 13 30.37 19.10 23.50
C VAL A 13 31.72 18.51 23.89
N ARG A 14 32.81 19.18 23.47
CA ARG A 14 34.19 18.73 23.73
C ARG A 14 34.63 18.97 25.18
N ASP A 15 34.08 20.01 25.82
CA ASP A 15 34.39 20.37 27.20
C ASP A 15 33.72 19.39 28.18
N PRO A 16 34.48 18.73 29.08
CA PRO A 16 33.94 17.70 29.96
C PRO A 16 32.95 18.24 31.00
N GLU A 17 33.13 19.48 31.45
CA GLU A 17 32.25 20.14 32.43
C GLU A 17 30.87 20.41 31.85
N LYS A 18 30.80 21.05 30.68
CA LYS A 18 29.54 21.30 29.97
C LYS A 18 28.81 20.01 29.60
N GLN A 19 29.54 18.94 29.27
CA GLN A 19 28.94 17.63 29.02
C GLN A 19 28.34 17.02 30.29
N ARG A 20 29.02 17.15 31.44
CA ARG A 20 28.51 16.73 32.74
C ARG A 20 27.28 17.53 33.14
N GLU A 21 27.30 18.85 33.00
CA GLU A 21 26.15 19.72 33.27
C GLU A 21 24.94 19.35 32.42
N GLN A 22 25.10 19.16 31.11
CA GLN A 22 24.00 18.73 30.23
C GLN A 22 23.45 17.37 30.63
N ARG A 23 24.32 16.44 31.07
CA ARG A 23 23.90 15.13 31.55
C ARG A 23 23.12 15.26 32.86
N LEU A 24 23.58 16.08 33.81
CA LEU A 24 22.92 16.33 35.08
C LEU A 24 21.56 17.01 34.88
N LEU A 25 21.48 18.05 34.05
CA LEU A 25 20.24 18.74 33.69
C LEU A 25 19.21 17.77 33.08
N ARG A 26 19.65 16.87 32.20
CA ARG A 26 18.76 15.85 31.60
C ARG A 26 18.28 14.80 32.59
N ILE A 27 19.03 14.54 33.66
CA ILE A 27 18.71 13.53 34.66
C ILE A 27 17.84 14.12 35.78
N LYS A 28 18.00 15.42 36.07
CA LYS A 28 17.36 16.14 37.18
C LYS A 28 15.86 15.88 37.30
N ASP A 29 15.15 15.80 36.17
CA ASP A 29 13.68 15.75 36.16
C ASP A 29 13.10 14.37 35.77
N LYS A 30 13.93 13.31 35.70
CA LYS A 30 13.49 12.01 35.13
C LYS A 30 13.13 10.93 36.15
N ILE A 31 13.78 10.90 37.31
CA ILE A 31 13.64 9.79 38.27
C ILE A 31 13.35 10.39 39.64
N ASN A 32 12.16 10.08 40.18
CA ASN A 32 11.74 10.46 41.53
C ASN A 32 11.97 11.94 41.87
N ALA A 33 11.91 12.83 40.88
CA ALA A 33 11.99 14.25 41.09
C ALA A 33 10.64 14.73 41.66
N PRO A 34 10.62 15.40 42.82
CA PRO A 34 9.39 16.00 43.32
C PRO A 34 8.91 17.08 42.33
N PRO A 35 7.60 17.37 42.29
CA PRO A 35 7.09 18.51 41.52
C PRO A 35 7.77 19.80 41.99
N LEU A 36 7.96 20.76 41.07
CA LEU A 36 8.64 22.02 41.38
C LEU A 36 7.88 22.83 42.44
N ASN A 37 6.55 22.83 42.34
CA ASN A 37 5.63 23.45 43.28
C ASN A 37 4.63 22.37 43.73
N PRO A 38 4.44 22.15 45.05
CA PRO A 38 3.54 21.12 45.56
C PRO A 38 2.04 21.47 45.41
N ASP A 39 1.73 22.77 45.35
CA ASP A 39 0.34 23.27 45.30
C ASP A 39 -0.19 23.46 43.87
N ASP A 40 0.70 23.49 42.88
CA ASP A 40 0.34 23.68 41.48
C ASP A 40 0.10 22.34 40.79
N GLN A 41 -1.08 22.16 40.21
CA GLN A 41 -1.38 21.03 39.34
C GLN A 41 -1.16 21.44 37.87
N GLU A 42 -0.13 20.89 37.24
CA GLU A 42 0.14 21.16 35.83
C GLU A 42 -0.99 20.60 34.93
N ILE A 43 -1.41 21.42 33.97
CA ILE A 43 -2.36 21.00 32.92
C ILE A 43 -1.68 19.96 32.02
N PRO A 44 -2.35 18.86 31.63
CA PRO A 44 -1.77 17.87 30.73
C PRO A 44 -1.37 18.47 29.37
N LYS A 45 -0.24 18.01 28.82
CA LYS A 45 0.34 18.51 27.55
C LYS A 45 -0.62 18.49 26.37
N SER A 46 -1.48 17.47 26.28
CA SER A 46 -2.49 17.38 25.24
C SER A 46 -3.50 18.53 25.28
N LEU A 47 -3.92 18.94 26.49
CA LEU A 47 -4.81 20.07 26.68
C LEU A 47 -4.08 21.39 26.36
N GLN A 48 -2.82 21.50 26.77
CA GLN A 48 -1.97 22.65 26.42
C GLN A 48 -1.83 22.81 24.90
N GLU A 49 -1.62 21.73 24.16
CA GLU A 49 -1.57 21.73 22.69
C GLU A 49 -2.91 22.15 22.07
N LEU A 50 -4.03 21.67 22.61
CA LEU A 50 -5.37 22.07 22.15
C LEU A 50 -5.63 23.56 22.38
N MET A 51 -5.22 24.11 23.54
CA MET A 51 -5.30 25.55 23.82
C MET A 51 -4.45 26.36 22.83
N GLN A 52 -3.21 25.92 22.57
CA GLN A 52 -2.34 26.57 21.58
C GLN A 52 -2.93 26.51 20.17
N LEU A 53 -3.54 25.39 19.77
CA LEU A 53 -4.21 25.25 18.48
C LEU A 53 -5.43 26.18 18.37
N LYS A 54 -6.23 26.28 19.44
CA LYS A 54 -7.37 27.20 19.52
C LYS A 54 -6.91 28.65 19.36
N GLU A 55 -5.86 29.08 20.07
CA GLU A 55 -5.31 30.42 19.93
C GLU A 55 -4.77 30.69 18.51
N LYS A 56 -4.01 29.75 17.94
CA LYS A 56 -3.49 29.87 16.57
C LYS A 56 -4.61 29.96 15.55
N ALA A 57 -5.71 29.21 15.73
CA ALA A 57 -6.88 29.27 14.86
C ALA A 57 -7.58 30.63 14.95
N GLN A 58 -7.78 31.14 16.17
CA GLN A 58 -8.37 32.47 16.42
C GLN A 58 -7.52 33.62 15.87
N ARG A 59 -6.18 33.50 15.90
CA ARG A 59 -5.27 34.48 15.28
C ARG A 59 -5.37 34.44 13.75
N LYS A 60 -5.34 33.24 13.14
CA LYS A 60 -5.46 33.07 11.68
C LYS A 60 -6.79 33.56 11.09
N SER A 61 -7.89 33.52 11.84
CA SER A 61 -9.15 34.10 11.38
C SER A 61 -9.13 35.63 11.33
N LYS A 62 -8.34 36.29 12.18
CA LYS A 62 -8.17 37.75 12.17
C LYS A 62 -7.27 38.21 11.02
N ASP A 63 -6.18 37.49 10.75
CA ASP A 63 -5.26 37.84 9.64
C ASP A 63 -5.89 37.68 8.24
N LYS A 64 -6.87 36.78 8.07
CA LYS A 64 -7.61 36.62 6.80
C LYS A 64 -8.60 37.76 6.52
N GLN A 65 -9.02 38.52 7.53
CA GLN A 65 -9.96 39.63 7.31
C GLN A 65 -9.26 40.86 6.74
N ASN A 66 -7.96 41.05 7.00
CA ASN A 66 -7.18 42.20 6.54
C ASN A 66 -6.57 42.02 5.13
N ASN A 67 -6.68 40.84 4.51
CA ASN A 67 -6.13 40.52 3.19
C ASN A 67 -7.22 40.16 2.16
N LYS A 68 -8.40 40.81 2.24
CA LYS A 68 -9.49 40.61 1.27
C LYS A 68 -9.33 41.43 -0.02
N ASP A 69 -8.42 42.40 -0.06
CA ASP A 69 -8.26 43.31 -1.20
C ASP A 69 -7.19 42.87 -2.22
N ALA A 70 -6.42 41.83 -1.92
CA ALA A 70 -5.50 41.24 -2.88
C ALA A 70 -6.19 40.10 -3.65
N LYS A 71 -7.00 40.45 -4.67
CA LYS A 71 -7.42 39.44 -5.65
C LYS A 71 -6.17 38.89 -6.34
N PRO A 72 -5.88 37.57 -6.31
CA PRO A 72 -4.80 37.04 -7.11
C PRO A 72 -5.18 37.22 -8.59
N ASN A 73 -4.33 37.90 -9.35
CA ASN A 73 -4.46 38.08 -10.79
C ASN A 73 -4.34 36.73 -11.51
N PHE A 74 -5.34 35.85 -11.40
CA PHE A 74 -5.49 34.69 -12.28
C PHE A 74 -6.17 35.17 -13.55
N LYS A 75 -5.37 35.49 -14.57
CA LYS A 75 -5.88 35.64 -15.94
C LYS A 75 -6.41 34.26 -16.39
N PRO A 76 -7.67 34.11 -16.82
CA PRO A 76 -8.15 32.87 -17.37
C PRO A 76 -7.40 32.60 -18.68
N ILE A 77 -6.79 31.40 -18.79
CA ILE A 77 -6.12 30.93 -20.00
C ILE A 77 -7.21 30.55 -21.00
N MET A 78 -7.73 31.55 -21.70
CA MET A 78 -8.60 31.33 -22.84
C MET A 78 -7.72 31.35 -24.10
N ASN A 79 -7.88 30.33 -24.94
CA ASN A 79 -7.43 30.23 -26.34
C ASN A 79 -6.04 29.60 -26.58
N LEU A 80 -5.94 28.27 -26.45
CA LEU A 80 -5.07 27.48 -27.35
C LEU A 80 -5.94 26.39 -28.03
N PRO A 81 -5.82 26.19 -29.35
CA PRO A 81 -6.72 25.33 -30.11
C PRO A 81 -6.50 23.82 -29.93
N ASN A 82 -5.50 23.36 -29.16
CA ASN A 82 -5.22 21.93 -29.02
C ASN A 82 -5.02 21.55 -27.54
N GLY A 83 -6.12 21.23 -26.85
CA GLY A 83 -6.30 20.20 -25.80
C GLY A 83 -5.25 19.90 -24.72
N VAL A 84 -4.18 20.67 -24.50
CA VAL A 84 -3.20 20.40 -23.43
C VAL A 84 -2.70 21.69 -22.81
N ILE A 85 -3.41 22.19 -21.80
CA ILE A 85 -2.94 23.27 -20.94
C ILE A 85 -2.26 22.65 -19.72
N TYR A 86 -0.95 22.84 -19.57
CA TYR A 86 -0.28 22.64 -18.28
C TYR A 86 -0.23 23.98 -17.54
N ASN A 87 -0.90 24.07 -16.39
CA ASN A 87 -0.80 25.19 -15.47
C ASN A 87 0.60 25.21 -14.83
N PHE A 88 1.46 26.12 -15.27
CA PHE A 88 2.83 26.25 -14.74
C PHE A 88 2.91 27.09 -13.44
N ASN A 89 1.82 27.77 -13.05
CA ASN A 89 1.84 28.77 -11.97
C ASN A 89 0.83 28.50 -10.84
N SER A 90 0.32 27.27 -10.68
CA SER A 90 -0.47 26.96 -9.49
C SER A 90 0.49 26.66 -8.33
N PRO A 91 0.53 27.48 -7.26
CA PRO A 91 1.38 27.23 -6.10
C PRO A 91 0.83 26.11 -5.19
N ARG A 92 -0.17 25.35 -5.67
CA ARG A 92 -0.99 24.44 -4.85
C ARG A 92 -0.94 22.98 -5.24
N THR A 93 -0.09 22.59 -6.15
CA THR A 93 0.07 21.18 -6.45
C THR A 93 1.39 20.67 -5.90
N PHE A 94 1.29 19.71 -4.99
CA PHE A 94 2.33 18.77 -4.57
C PHE A 94 2.85 17.89 -5.73
N PHE A 95 2.96 18.45 -6.94
CA PHE A 95 3.51 17.75 -8.09
C PHE A 95 5.01 17.98 -8.10
N ASP A 96 5.76 16.89 -8.07
CA ASP A 96 7.19 16.92 -8.25
C ASP A 96 7.50 17.55 -9.62
N PRO A 97 8.34 18.59 -9.71
CA PRO A 97 8.70 19.24 -10.98
C PRO A 97 9.32 18.30 -12.03
N LYS A 98 9.66 17.08 -11.62
CA LYS A 98 10.25 16.02 -12.44
C LYS A 98 9.19 15.14 -13.13
N GLU A 99 7.94 15.18 -12.69
CA GLU A 99 6.86 14.38 -13.25
C GLU A 99 6.38 14.94 -14.59
N LYS A 100 5.87 14.05 -15.45
CA LYS A 100 5.23 14.49 -16.69
C LYS A 100 3.90 15.13 -16.32
N PRO A 101 3.61 16.32 -16.85
CA PRO A 101 2.38 16.99 -16.48
C PRO A 101 1.18 16.23 -17.08
N ALA A 102 0.08 16.13 -16.31
CA ALA A 102 -1.09 15.35 -16.71
C ALA A 102 -1.96 16.10 -17.74
N PRO A 103 -2.51 15.42 -18.75
CA PRO A 103 -3.40 16.06 -19.73
C PRO A 103 -4.66 16.57 -19.05
N ILE A 104 -5.17 17.71 -19.52
CA ILE A 104 -6.47 18.25 -19.10
C ILE A 104 -7.50 17.83 -20.14
N PHE A 105 -8.56 17.18 -19.70
CA PHE A 105 -9.65 16.74 -20.58
C PHE A 105 -10.80 17.75 -20.53
N MET A 106 -11.15 18.32 -21.68
CA MET A 106 -12.35 19.12 -21.88
C MET A 106 -13.04 18.65 -23.15
N GLN A 107 -14.36 18.57 -23.11
CA GLN A 107 -15.18 18.25 -24.28
C GLN A 107 -15.08 19.38 -25.31
N GLU A 108 -14.87 19.01 -26.56
CA GLU A 108 -14.75 19.98 -27.65
C GLU A 108 -16.12 20.50 -28.11
N LYS A 109 -16.16 21.67 -28.76
CA LYS A 109 -17.41 22.26 -29.26
C LYS A 109 -18.01 21.33 -30.33
N GLY A 110 -19.18 20.76 -30.06
CA GLY A 110 -19.87 19.85 -30.98
C GLY A 110 -19.44 18.38 -30.88
N GLU A 111 -18.54 18.03 -29.96
CA GLU A 111 -18.19 16.63 -29.67
C GLU A 111 -19.32 15.98 -28.85
N SER A 112 -19.75 14.78 -29.23
CA SER A 112 -20.72 14.01 -28.42
C SER A 112 -20.04 13.44 -27.17
N ASP A 113 -20.80 13.25 -26.09
CA ASP A 113 -20.28 12.70 -24.83
C ASP A 113 -19.54 11.38 -25.04
N SER A 114 -20.08 10.50 -25.90
CA SER A 114 -19.45 9.22 -26.22
C SER A 114 -18.10 9.40 -26.93
N SER A 115 -17.98 10.36 -27.85
CA SER A 115 -16.73 10.65 -28.54
C SER A 115 -15.69 11.20 -27.55
N PHE A 116 -16.12 12.09 -26.65
CA PHE A 116 -15.27 12.65 -25.61
C PHE A 116 -14.71 11.58 -24.69
N ILE A 117 -15.56 10.69 -24.16
CA ILE A 117 -15.14 9.60 -23.29
C ILE A 117 -14.21 8.64 -24.04
N TYR A 118 -14.50 8.34 -25.30
CA TYR A 118 -13.62 7.49 -26.12
C TYR A 118 -12.22 8.12 -26.30
N ARG A 119 -12.16 9.41 -26.65
CA ARG A 119 -10.92 10.16 -26.80
C ARG A 119 -10.12 10.21 -25.50
N MET A 120 -10.79 10.50 -24.38
CA MET A 120 -10.19 10.50 -23.04
C MET A 120 -9.58 9.12 -22.72
N ASN A 121 -10.34 8.04 -22.92
CA ASN A 121 -9.85 6.69 -22.66
C ASN A 121 -8.64 6.34 -23.55
N LYS A 122 -8.63 6.75 -24.82
CA LYS A 122 -7.49 6.53 -25.71
C LYS A 122 -6.23 7.25 -25.27
N VAL A 123 -6.35 8.50 -24.81
CA VAL A 123 -5.21 9.23 -24.25
C VAL A 123 -4.69 8.54 -22.99
N CYS A 124 -5.57 8.14 -22.08
CA CYS A 124 -5.20 7.39 -20.88
C CYS A 124 -4.47 6.08 -21.20
N GLU A 125 -5.00 5.28 -22.13
CA GLU A 125 -4.35 4.05 -22.61
C GLU A 125 -2.95 4.33 -23.16
N SER A 126 -2.77 5.41 -23.94
CA SER A 126 -1.46 5.77 -24.48
C SER A 126 -0.44 6.15 -23.39
N ILE A 127 -0.90 6.81 -22.33
CA ILE A 127 -0.05 7.18 -21.18
C ILE A 127 0.35 5.94 -20.40
N ILE A 128 -0.60 5.04 -20.14
CA ILE A 128 -0.32 3.76 -19.46
C ILE A 128 0.74 2.98 -20.25
N GLN A 129 0.54 2.81 -21.57
CA GLN A 129 1.50 2.11 -22.42
C GLN A 129 2.88 2.77 -22.44
N GLU A 130 2.94 4.10 -22.48
CA GLU A 130 4.20 4.84 -22.38
C GLU A 130 4.89 4.58 -21.04
N THR A 131 4.16 4.65 -19.92
CA THR A 131 4.73 4.38 -18.59
C THR A 131 5.22 2.94 -18.43
N GLU A 132 4.50 1.96 -18.98
CA GLU A 132 4.94 0.56 -19.02
C GLU A 132 6.23 0.40 -19.82
N PHE A 133 6.33 1.06 -20.96
CA PHE A 133 7.54 1.09 -21.79
C PHE A 133 8.72 1.72 -21.04
N GLU A 134 8.51 2.89 -20.43
CA GLU A 134 9.53 3.58 -19.62
C GLU A 134 10.07 2.72 -18.50
N ASN A 135 9.18 2.03 -17.77
CA ASN A 135 9.55 1.16 -16.66
C ASN A 135 10.29 -0.09 -17.16
N LYS A 136 9.84 -0.69 -18.26
CA LYS A 136 10.45 -1.90 -18.84
C LYS A 136 11.88 -1.65 -19.32
N TYR A 137 12.13 -0.48 -19.93
CA TYR A 137 13.42 -0.13 -20.50
C TYR A 137 14.25 0.82 -19.62
N SER A 138 13.73 1.23 -18.46
CA SER A 138 14.34 2.22 -17.55
C SER A 138 14.74 3.51 -18.28
N VAL A 139 13.79 4.04 -19.05
CA VAL A 139 13.97 5.18 -19.96
C VAL A 139 12.88 6.21 -19.69
N LYS A 140 13.16 7.48 -19.97
CA LYS A 140 12.22 8.59 -19.93
C LYS A 140 12.02 9.15 -21.35
N VAL A 141 10.78 9.14 -21.80
CA VAL A 141 10.32 9.64 -23.09
C VAL A 141 9.85 11.08 -22.90
N HIS A 142 10.50 12.01 -23.59
CA HIS A 142 10.16 13.42 -23.60
C HIS A 142 9.36 13.73 -24.85
N ARG A 143 8.13 14.20 -24.65
CA ARG A 143 7.23 14.64 -25.72
C ARG A 143 7.19 16.16 -25.84
N SER A 144 6.99 16.65 -27.06
CA SER A 144 6.74 18.05 -27.34
C SER A 144 5.41 18.47 -26.75
N ARG A 145 5.40 19.61 -26.06
CA ARG A 145 4.19 20.13 -25.42
C ARG A 145 3.12 20.52 -26.45
N GLN A 146 3.53 20.96 -27.64
CA GLN A 146 2.61 21.49 -28.65
C GLN A 146 2.10 20.41 -29.61
N THR A 147 2.97 19.50 -30.04
CA THR A 147 2.65 18.51 -31.08
C THR A 147 2.41 17.10 -30.54
N GLY A 148 2.83 16.80 -29.30
CA GLY A 148 2.74 15.45 -28.72
C GLY A 148 3.76 14.46 -29.28
N GLU A 149 4.59 14.88 -30.24
CA GLU A 149 5.64 14.06 -30.84
C GLU A 149 6.78 13.79 -29.86
N VAL A 150 7.44 12.65 -30.02
CA VAL A 150 8.58 12.27 -29.17
C VAL A 150 9.81 13.07 -29.61
N ILE A 151 10.28 13.97 -28.75
CA ILE A 151 11.49 14.78 -28.99
C ILE A 151 12.72 13.94 -28.67
N LYS A 152 12.74 13.32 -27.49
CA LYS A 152 13.96 12.68 -26.97
C LYS A 152 13.64 11.54 -26.03
N VAL A 153 14.48 10.51 -26.08
CA VAL A 153 14.42 9.35 -25.21
C VAL A 153 15.70 9.33 -24.36
N THR A 154 15.58 9.52 -23.05
CA THR A 154 16.72 9.60 -22.11
C THR A 154 16.74 8.39 -21.18
N LYS A 155 17.91 7.95 -20.72
CA LYS A 155 17.98 6.87 -19.72
C LYS A 155 17.60 7.41 -18.35
N ARG A 156 16.73 6.69 -17.63
CA ARG A 156 16.36 7.05 -16.27
C ARG A 156 17.53 6.69 -15.33
N PRO A 157 17.93 7.58 -14.40
CA PRO A 157 18.83 7.18 -13.32
C PRO A 157 18.18 6.06 -12.50
N LYS A 158 18.99 5.18 -11.92
CA LYS A 158 18.47 4.11 -11.06
C LYS A 158 17.97 4.71 -9.76
N ASP A 159 16.76 4.34 -9.34
CA ASP A 159 16.23 4.76 -8.06
C ASP A 159 16.88 3.95 -6.93
N GLU A 160 17.20 4.60 -5.81
CA GLU A 160 17.89 3.97 -4.66
C GLU A 160 17.11 2.75 -4.14
N LEU A 161 15.78 2.83 -4.12
CA LEU A 161 14.89 1.73 -3.73
C LEU A 161 15.00 0.53 -4.67
N GLU A 162 15.10 0.75 -5.98
CA GLU A 162 15.28 -0.35 -6.94
C GLU A 162 16.62 -1.05 -6.73
N GLU A 163 17.68 -0.30 -6.45
CA GLU A 163 18.99 -0.87 -6.14
C GLU A 163 18.97 -1.67 -4.84
N LEU A 164 18.32 -1.16 -3.79
CA LEU A 164 18.13 -1.87 -2.52
C LEU A 164 17.34 -3.17 -2.72
N VAL A 165 16.24 -3.15 -3.45
CA VAL A 165 15.44 -4.35 -3.76
C VAL A 165 16.25 -5.37 -4.56
N LYS A 166 17.04 -4.90 -5.54
CA LYS A 166 17.92 -5.77 -6.33
C LYS A 166 19.01 -6.39 -5.47
N ASN A 167 19.60 -5.64 -4.56
CA ASN A 167 20.62 -6.12 -3.63
C ASN A 167 20.02 -7.11 -2.61
N ALA A 168 18.87 -6.81 -2.04
CA ALA A 168 18.13 -7.74 -1.16
C ALA A 168 17.81 -9.06 -1.88
N LYS A 169 17.32 -9.01 -3.13
CA LYS A 169 17.09 -10.23 -3.94
C LYS A 169 18.37 -11.01 -4.20
N LYS A 170 19.51 -10.33 -4.44
CA LYS A 170 20.82 -10.99 -4.60
C LYS A 170 21.30 -11.63 -3.29
N GLU A 171 21.11 -10.98 -2.15
CA GLU A 171 21.48 -11.52 -0.84
C GLU A 171 20.65 -12.74 -0.48
N VAL A 172 19.33 -12.73 -0.69
CA VAL A 172 18.48 -13.91 -0.53
C VAL A 172 18.93 -15.06 -1.45
N ARG A 173 19.32 -14.77 -2.70
CA ARG A 173 19.87 -15.78 -3.63
C ARG A 173 21.23 -16.30 -3.18
N LYS A 174 22.11 -15.45 -2.65
CA LYS A 174 23.42 -15.84 -2.12
C LYS A 174 23.28 -16.66 -0.84
N GLY A 175 22.38 -16.28 0.07
CA GLY A 175 22.03 -17.05 1.27
C GLY A 175 21.54 -18.44 0.92
N LYS A 176 20.65 -18.59 -0.07
CA LYS A 176 20.21 -19.90 -0.60
C LYS A 176 21.32 -20.72 -1.28
N LYS A 177 22.38 -20.08 -1.79
CA LYS A 177 23.55 -20.76 -2.35
C LYS A 177 24.58 -21.14 -1.28
N LYS A 178 24.71 -20.35 -0.21
CA LYS A 178 25.62 -20.60 0.92
C LYS A 178 25.05 -21.57 1.95
N SER A 179 23.72 -21.60 2.17
CA SER A 179 23.03 -22.57 3.04
C SER A 179 22.98 -24.00 2.46
N LYS A 180 23.88 -24.32 1.55
CA LYS A 180 23.87 -25.50 0.69
C LYS A 180 25.19 -26.28 0.76
N ILE A 181 26.06 -25.91 1.69
CA ILE A 181 27.18 -26.72 2.19
C ILE A 181 26.71 -27.25 3.55
N THR A 182 25.78 -28.18 3.51
CA THR A 182 25.59 -29.16 4.58
C THR A 182 25.91 -30.50 3.91
N ASN A 183 26.71 -31.33 4.56
CA ASN A 183 27.17 -32.64 4.06
C ASN A 183 26.03 -33.68 3.98
N GLU A 184 24.79 -33.26 3.76
CA GLU A 184 23.66 -34.16 3.58
C GLU A 184 23.37 -34.36 2.09
N PRO A 185 23.20 -35.62 1.64
CA PRO A 185 22.86 -35.92 0.27
C PRO A 185 21.50 -35.31 -0.08
N ARG A 186 21.48 -34.38 -1.05
CA ARG A 186 20.23 -33.79 -1.54
C ARG A 186 19.39 -34.85 -2.23
N LEU A 187 18.16 -35.03 -1.76
CA LEU A 187 17.17 -35.89 -2.42
C LEU A 187 17.03 -35.54 -3.92
N THR A 188 17.08 -36.57 -4.77
CA THR A 188 16.86 -36.43 -6.22
C THR A 188 15.43 -35.99 -6.54
N LYS A 189 15.19 -35.48 -7.75
CA LYS A 189 13.83 -35.05 -8.20
C LYS A 189 12.78 -36.16 -8.01
N SER A 190 13.16 -37.41 -8.29
CA SER A 190 12.29 -38.59 -8.10
C SER A 190 11.94 -38.82 -6.62
N GLN A 191 12.93 -38.79 -5.73
CA GLN A 191 12.72 -38.95 -4.28
C GLN A 191 11.84 -37.85 -3.69
N LYS A 192 12.01 -36.59 -4.13
CA LYS A 192 11.14 -35.48 -3.72
C LYS A 192 9.70 -35.68 -4.16
N ARG A 193 9.48 -36.19 -5.39
CA ARG A 193 8.14 -36.52 -5.90
C ARG A 193 7.50 -37.62 -5.07
N ARG A 194 8.26 -38.68 -4.73
CA ARG A 194 7.81 -39.77 -3.86
C ARG A 194 7.43 -39.27 -2.46
N LYS A 195 8.27 -38.43 -1.84
CA LYS A 195 7.99 -37.82 -0.53
C LYS A 195 6.73 -36.96 -0.54
N LYS A 196 6.52 -36.15 -1.58
CA LYS A 196 5.32 -35.33 -1.75
C LYS A 196 4.05 -36.18 -1.94
N LEU A 197 4.15 -37.28 -2.67
CA LEU A 197 3.05 -38.24 -2.84
C LEU A 197 2.71 -38.95 -1.51
N LEU A 198 3.72 -39.37 -0.75
CA LEU A 198 3.55 -39.96 0.58
C LEU A 198 2.90 -38.97 1.55
N GLN A 199 3.36 -37.72 1.59
CA GLN A 199 2.75 -36.67 2.41
C GLN A 199 1.29 -36.41 2.04
N LYS A 200 0.97 -36.35 0.73
CA LYS A 200 -0.42 -36.23 0.28
C LYS A 200 -1.28 -37.44 0.68
N LYS A 201 -0.70 -38.65 0.68
CA LYS A 201 -1.40 -39.87 1.11
C LYS A 201 -1.67 -39.85 2.62
N GLN A 202 -0.67 -39.46 3.42
CA GLN A 202 -0.80 -39.30 4.87
C GLN A 202 -1.82 -38.22 5.22
N GLN A 203 -1.76 -37.04 4.61
CA GLN A 203 -2.76 -35.98 4.84
C GLN A 203 -4.18 -36.43 4.52
N LYS A 204 -4.37 -37.21 3.45
CA LYS A 204 -5.68 -37.79 3.12
C LYS A 204 -6.13 -38.83 4.16
N GLN A 205 -5.21 -39.58 4.77
CA GLN A 205 -5.54 -40.53 5.83
C GLN A 205 -5.92 -39.80 7.11
N ASN A 206 -5.10 -38.83 7.55
CA ASN A 206 -5.38 -38.03 8.73
C ASN A 206 -6.71 -37.26 8.62
N ASN A 207 -7.01 -36.68 7.45
CA ASN A 207 -8.29 -35.99 7.25
C ASN A 207 -9.48 -36.96 7.33
N LYS A 208 -9.33 -38.19 6.79
CA LYS A 208 -10.38 -39.22 6.90
C LYS A 208 -10.58 -39.67 8.34
N GLU A 209 -9.50 -39.86 9.10
CA GLU A 209 -9.54 -40.21 10.52
C GLU A 209 -10.26 -39.11 11.33
N LEU A 210 -9.89 -37.84 11.13
CA LEU A 210 -10.56 -36.69 11.76
C LEU A 210 -12.06 -36.60 11.41
N ASP A 211 -12.43 -36.87 10.16
CA ASP A 211 -13.84 -36.88 9.75
C ASP A 211 -14.63 -38.02 10.41
N SER A 212 -14.03 -39.22 10.54
CA SER A 212 -14.65 -40.34 11.25
C SER A 212 -14.80 -40.11 12.75
N ASP A 213 -13.82 -39.47 13.40
CA ASP A 213 -13.90 -39.15 14.83
C ASP A 213 -15.00 -38.11 15.11
N ARG A 214 -15.16 -37.11 14.22
CA ARG A 214 -16.24 -36.11 14.31
C ARG A 214 -17.63 -36.73 14.09
N LEU A 215 -17.78 -37.67 13.16
CA LEU A 215 -19.06 -38.36 12.91
C LEU A 215 -19.50 -39.24 14.10
N ASN A 216 -18.55 -39.71 14.90
CA ASN A 216 -18.81 -40.57 16.06
C ASN A 216 -19.07 -39.79 17.35
N GLN A 217 -18.79 -38.48 17.39
CA GLN A 217 -19.13 -37.61 18.52
C GLN A 217 -20.57 -37.10 18.36
N LYS A 218 -21.51 -37.73 19.07
CA LYS A 218 -22.90 -37.26 19.19
C LYS A 218 -23.13 -36.68 20.58
N ASP A 219 -23.50 -35.42 20.65
CA ASP A 219 -23.96 -34.81 21.90
C ASP A 219 -25.38 -35.29 22.20
N THR A 220 -25.58 -35.89 23.38
CA THR A 220 -26.89 -36.33 23.86
C THR A 220 -27.39 -35.30 24.87
N ILE A 221 -28.37 -34.51 24.48
CA ILE A 221 -28.92 -33.41 25.29
C ILE A 221 -30.18 -33.92 26.00
N LYS A 222 -30.30 -33.65 27.31
CA LYS A 222 -31.48 -34.04 28.09
C LYS A 222 -32.56 -32.96 28.04
N PHE A 223 -33.81 -33.38 28.24
CA PHE A 223 -34.95 -32.47 28.25
C PHE A 223 -34.83 -31.49 29.43
N GLY A 224 -34.75 -30.18 29.12
CA GLY A 224 -34.55 -29.10 30.10
C GLY A 224 -33.20 -28.39 30.01
N GLU A 225 -32.26 -28.88 29.21
CA GLU A 225 -30.98 -28.19 28.96
C GLU A 225 -31.14 -27.08 27.91
N ILE A 226 -30.58 -25.89 28.18
CA ILE A 226 -30.60 -24.74 27.27
C ILE A 226 -29.31 -24.74 26.46
N VAL A 227 -29.43 -24.88 25.14
CA VAL A 227 -28.30 -24.82 24.21
C VAL A 227 -27.93 -23.37 23.93
N HIS A 228 -26.71 -22.96 24.35
CA HIS A 228 -26.27 -21.57 24.24
C HIS A 228 -25.85 -21.13 22.83
N GLN A 229 -25.38 -22.05 21.98
CA GLN A 229 -24.94 -21.73 20.62
C GLN A 229 -25.15 -22.94 19.69
N PRO A 230 -25.69 -22.73 18.48
CA PRO A 230 -25.77 -23.81 17.50
C PRO A 230 -24.36 -24.29 17.07
N PRO A 231 -24.22 -25.54 16.62
CA PRO A 231 -22.94 -26.04 16.10
C PRO A 231 -22.40 -25.12 14.99
N THR A 232 -21.13 -24.73 15.09
CA THR A 232 -20.47 -23.85 14.11
C THR A 232 -19.95 -24.58 12.86
N ASP A 233 -20.10 -25.91 12.81
CA ASP A 233 -19.65 -26.75 11.71
C ASP A 233 -20.65 -26.75 10.54
N PHE A 234 -21.04 -25.56 10.07
CA PHE A 234 -21.53 -25.44 8.71
C PHE A 234 -20.31 -25.59 7.82
N THR A 235 -20.21 -26.74 7.17
CA THR A 235 -19.24 -27.04 6.12
C THR A 235 -18.98 -25.78 5.30
N HIS A 236 -17.74 -25.30 5.34
CA HIS A 236 -17.32 -24.26 4.41
C HIS A 236 -17.71 -24.73 3.01
N PHE A 237 -18.72 -24.11 2.41
CA PHE A 237 -18.96 -24.19 0.98
C PHE A 237 -17.68 -23.68 0.33
N VAL A 238 -16.75 -24.59 0.05
CA VAL A 238 -15.59 -24.31 -0.76
C VAL A 238 -16.18 -23.99 -2.12
N LEU A 239 -16.31 -22.69 -2.41
CA LEU A 239 -16.42 -22.18 -3.76
C LEU A 239 -15.23 -22.74 -4.54
N LEU A 240 -15.42 -23.91 -5.15
CA LEU A 240 -14.50 -24.48 -6.09
C LEU A 240 -14.45 -23.51 -7.26
N GLN A 241 -13.46 -22.63 -7.25
CA GLN A 241 -13.05 -21.89 -8.44
C GLN A 241 -12.57 -22.92 -9.46
N THR A 242 -13.48 -23.41 -10.29
CA THR A 242 -13.15 -24.21 -11.46
C THR A 242 -12.47 -23.29 -12.46
N LYS A 243 -11.13 -23.32 -12.47
CA LYS A 243 -10.35 -22.73 -13.56
C LYS A 243 -10.62 -23.54 -14.82
N PHE A 244 -11.56 -23.10 -15.64
CA PHE A 244 -11.66 -23.58 -17.00
C PHE A 244 -10.43 -23.11 -17.76
N SER A 245 -9.51 -24.03 -18.06
CA SER A 245 -8.53 -23.80 -19.11
C SER A 245 -9.25 -23.93 -20.44
N LYS A 246 -9.29 -22.87 -21.25
CA LYS A 246 -9.28 -23.01 -22.70
C LYS A 246 -8.79 -21.73 -23.36
N SER A 247 -7.84 -21.95 -24.26
CA SER A 247 -7.52 -21.17 -25.46
C SER A 247 -8.33 -19.88 -25.66
N GLY A 248 -7.63 -18.74 -25.61
CA GLY A 248 -7.93 -17.56 -26.41
C GLY A 248 -9.20 -16.78 -26.06
N LYS A 249 -8.97 -15.57 -25.54
CA LYS A 249 -9.87 -14.40 -25.48
C LYS A 249 -10.86 -14.34 -24.29
N GLY A 250 -10.61 -13.36 -23.42
CA GLY A 250 -11.61 -12.65 -22.58
C GLY A 250 -12.17 -13.39 -21.36
N ILE A 251 -11.76 -12.99 -20.16
CA ILE A 251 -12.40 -13.43 -18.90
C ILE A 251 -13.53 -12.45 -18.59
N MET A 252 -14.77 -12.87 -18.77
CA MET A 252 -15.94 -12.23 -18.16
C MET A 252 -16.38 -13.07 -16.96
N ASN A 253 -16.40 -12.46 -15.77
CA ASN A 253 -16.88 -13.10 -14.55
C ASN A 253 -18.41 -13.17 -14.58
N GLY A 254 -18.97 -14.29 -15.03
CA GLY A 254 -20.40 -14.58 -14.94
C GLY A 254 -20.73 -15.36 -13.66
N ILE A 255 -21.48 -14.74 -12.75
CA ILE A 255 -22.07 -15.42 -11.58
C ILE A 255 -23.32 -16.15 -12.07
N LYS A 256 -23.30 -17.48 -12.16
CA LYS A 256 -24.54 -18.27 -12.26
C LYS A 256 -25.08 -18.50 -10.86
N VAL A 257 -26.16 -17.79 -10.52
CA VAL A 257 -26.96 -18.05 -9.33
C VAL A 257 -27.76 -19.33 -9.60
N LEU A 258 -27.38 -20.44 -8.95
CA LEU A 258 -28.26 -21.61 -8.87
C LEU A 258 -29.33 -21.30 -7.82
N THR A 259 -30.54 -21.03 -8.28
CA THR A 259 -31.72 -20.89 -7.41
C THR A 259 -32.01 -22.23 -6.72
N PRO A 260 -32.21 -22.26 -5.39
CA PRO A 260 -32.54 -23.50 -4.70
C PRO A 260 -33.96 -23.96 -5.08
N ALA A 261 -34.11 -25.28 -5.25
CA ALA A 261 -35.40 -25.92 -5.40
C ALA A 261 -36.22 -25.69 -4.12
N ILE A 262 -37.41 -25.09 -4.28
CA ILE A 262 -38.39 -24.89 -3.22
C ILE A 262 -38.91 -26.27 -2.82
N TYR A 263 -38.48 -26.78 -1.66
CA TYR A 263 -39.12 -27.92 -1.03
C TYR A 263 -40.42 -27.42 -0.39
N THR A 264 -41.54 -27.82 -0.96
CA THR A 264 -42.87 -27.58 -0.40
C THR A 264 -43.06 -28.47 0.83
N PHE A 265 -43.21 -27.84 1.99
CA PHE A 265 -43.66 -28.53 3.21
C PHE A 265 -45.11 -28.97 3.00
N ARG A 266 -45.35 -30.28 2.98
CA ARG A 266 -46.70 -30.85 3.11
C ARG A 266 -47.19 -30.57 4.53
N ASN A 267 -48.33 -29.89 4.62
CA ASN A 267 -49.09 -29.70 5.84
C ASN A 267 -49.46 -31.06 6.47
N CYS A 268 -48.95 -31.33 7.68
CA CYS A 268 -49.60 -32.27 8.58
C CYS A 268 -50.70 -31.50 9.33
N LYS A 269 -51.94 -31.93 9.15
CA LYS A 269 -53.08 -31.51 9.96
C LYS A 269 -52.95 -32.10 11.37
N VAL A 270 -53.51 -31.33 12.31
CA VAL A 270 -53.69 -31.54 13.76
C VAL A 270 -54.13 -32.96 14.10
#